data_AF-A0A848Z5T4-F1
#
_entry.id   AF-A0A848Z5T4-F1
#
_cell.length_a   1.000
_cell.length_b   1.000
_cell.length_c   1.000
_cell.angle_alpha   90.00
_cell.angle_beta   90.00
_cell.angle_gamma   90.00
#
_symmetry.space_group_name_H-M   'P 1'
#
loop_
_entity.id
_entity.type
_entity.pdbx_description
1 polymer ?
#
loop_
_entity_poly.entity_id
_entity_poly.type
_entity_poly.pdbx_seq_one_letter_code
_entity_poly.pdbx_strand_id
1 'polypeptide(L)'
;MSQILAMLVAAAVFVFAVASEAATLRDAAVITGDRVTLGDLFDGLPDDQAAVAIARAPRPGRDIPLDAPWLDRLARAHGVAWTPADRFARIVVSRPGHRIDAGRIDDALRAALAGRATGDRLDLRFDGALPETWLPLDTMPTLAVETLTY
;
A
#
# COMPACT_ATOMS: atom_id res chain seq x y z
N MET A 1 -53.45 34.23 40.93
CA MET A 1 -52.02 34.59 40.95
C MET A 1 -51.28 33.45 41.61
N SER A 2 -50.43 32.64 40.99
CA SER A 2 -49.82 32.69 39.65
C SER A 2 -49.34 31.28 39.27
N GLN A 3 -49.51 30.94 37.99
CA GLN A 3 -48.98 29.75 37.33
C GLN A 3 -47.52 30.01 36.92
N ILE A 4 -46.52 29.31 37.47
CA ILE A 4 -45.13 29.24 36.97
C ILE A 4 -44.53 27.97 37.59
N LEU A 5 -43.96 26.96 36.93
CA LEU A 5 -43.71 26.66 35.53
C LEU A 5 -43.20 25.20 35.54
N ALA A 6 -43.85 24.31 34.80
CA ALA A 6 -43.34 22.97 34.55
C ALA A 6 -42.03 23.09 33.75
N MET A 7 -40.91 22.61 34.28
CA MET A 7 -39.66 22.50 33.52
C MET A 7 -39.34 21.03 33.29
N LEU A 8 -39.96 20.51 32.24
CA LEU A 8 -39.81 19.17 31.70
C LEU A 8 -38.57 19.19 30.78
N VAL A 9 -37.40 18.81 31.31
CA VAL A 9 -36.21 18.59 30.48
C VAL A 9 -36.32 17.18 29.90
N ALA A 10 -37.07 17.06 28.81
CA ALA A 10 -37.04 15.87 27.97
C ALA A 10 -35.75 15.89 27.15
N ALA A 11 -34.69 15.29 27.67
CA ALA A 11 -33.48 15.00 26.91
C ALA A 11 -33.82 13.89 25.90
N ALA A 12 -34.25 14.27 24.71
CA ALA A 12 -34.41 13.36 23.58
C ALA A 12 -33.01 12.98 23.08
N VAL A 13 -32.48 11.85 23.56
CA VAL A 13 -31.30 11.22 23.00
C VAL A 13 -31.71 10.62 21.65
N PHE A 14 -31.51 11.37 20.57
CA PHE A 14 -31.60 10.83 19.21
C PHE A 14 -30.38 9.94 18.98
N VAL A 15 -30.54 8.63 19.16
CA VAL A 15 -29.60 7.65 18.62
C VAL A 15 -29.84 7.61 17.11
N PHE A 16 -28.97 8.26 16.34
CA PHE A 16 -28.92 8.06 14.90
C PHE A 16 -28.38 6.66 14.65
N ALA A 17 -29.27 5.73 14.31
CA ALA A 17 -28.88 4.47 13.70
C ALA A 17 -28.39 4.78 12.29
N VAL A 18 -27.09 4.99 12.13
CA VAL A 18 -26.45 4.92 10.81
C VAL A 18 -26.66 3.49 10.31
N ALA A 19 -27.44 3.36 9.24
CA ALA A 19 -27.50 2.10 8.50
C ALA A 19 -26.08 1.88 7.95
N SER A 20 -25.33 0.98 8.59
CA SER A 20 -24.08 0.48 8.01
C SER A 20 -24.46 -0.24 6.74
N GLU A 21 -24.09 0.34 5.60
CA GLU A 21 -24.11 -0.38 4.34
C GLU A 21 -23.19 -1.61 4.49
N ALA A 22 -23.59 -2.74 3.93
CA ALA A 22 -22.78 -3.95 4.01
C ALA A 22 -21.48 -3.69 3.25
N ALA A 23 -20.34 -3.86 3.94
CA ALA A 23 -19.05 -3.67 3.31
C ALA A 23 -18.83 -4.75 2.24
N THR A 24 -18.17 -4.39 1.13
CA THR A 24 -17.84 -5.32 0.05
C THR A 24 -16.33 -5.48 -0.07
N LEU A 25 -15.86 -6.69 -0.39
CA LEU A 25 -14.43 -6.93 -0.64
C LEU A 25 -14.08 -6.42 -2.03
N ARG A 26 -12.97 -5.69 -2.14
CA ARG A 26 -12.41 -5.28 -3.44
C ARG A 26 -11.78 -6.44 -4.19
N ASP A 27 -11.78 -6.36 -5.52
CA ASP A 27 -11.17 -7.39 -6.37
C ASP A 27 -9.64 -7.43 -6.25
N ALA A 28 -9.01 -6.25 -6.09
CA ALA A 28 -7.58 -6.08 -5.93
C ALA A 28 -7.27 -4.81 -5.14
N ALA A 29 -6.13 -4.79 -4.45
CA ALA A 29 -5.63 -3.62 -3.73
C ALA A 29 -4.25 -3.25 -4.27
N VAL A 30 -4.10 -2.02 -4.77
CA VAL A 30 -2.83 -1.47 -5.22
C VAL A 30 -2.37 -0.42 -4.23
N ILE A 31 -1.27 -0.70 -3.54
CA ILE A 31 -0.76 0.13 -2.46
C ILE A 31 0.38 1.00 -2.98
N THR A 32 0.28 2.30 -2.77
CA THR A 32 1.38 3.25 -3.06
C THR A 32 2.21 3.52 -1.79
N GLY A 33 1.53 3.62 -0.64
CA GLY A 33 2.15 3.93 0.65
C GLY A 33 2.93 2.79 1.29
N ASP A 34 3.31 2.97 2.56
CA ASP A 34 4.07 2.01 3.37
C ASP A 34 3.18 1.08 4.20
N ARG A 35 1.87 1.34 4.26
CA ARG A 35 0.89 0.59 5.03
C ARG A 35 -0.32 0.22 4.18
N VAL A 36 -0.93 -0.89 4.54
CA VAL A 36 -2.25 -1.31 4.06
C VAL A 36 -3.28 -0.84 5.08
N THR A 37 -4.38 -0.28 4.59
CA THR A 37 -5.52 0.22 5.36
C THR A 37 -6.76 -0.66 5.15
N LEU A 38 -7.80 -0.49 5.98
CA LEU A 38 -9.07 -1.19 5.77
C LEU A 38 -9.74 -0.79 4.45
N GLY A 39 -9.68 0.50 4.09
CA GLY A 39 -10.24 1.02 2.84
C GLY A 39 -9.52 0.51 1.58
N ASP A 40 -8.30 0.00 1.71
CA ASP A 40 -7.61 -0.68 0.60
C ASP A 40 -8.26 -2.03 0.27
N LEU A 41 -8.89 -2.68 1.26
CA LEU A 41 -9.46 -4.02 1.13
C LEU A 41 -10.98 -4.02 0.97
N PHE A 42 -11.68 -3.13 1.66
CA PHE A 42 -13.14 -3.10 1.74
C PHE A 42 -13.71 -1.75 1.28
N ASP A 43 -14.78 -1.81 0.50
CA ASP A 43 -15.61 -0.66 0.17
C ASP A 43 -16.78 -0.51 1.15
N GLY A 44 -17.42 0.66 1.16
CA GLY A 44 -18.58 0.95 2.02
C GLY A 44 -18.24 1.26 3.48
N LEU A 45 -16.97 1.52 3.78
CA LEU A 45 -16.52 1.93 5.12
C LEU A 45 -16.62 3.46 5.30
N PRO A 46 -16.98 3.94 6.50
CA PRO A 46 -16.76 5.33 6.91
C PRO A 46 -15.28 5.74 6.78
N ASP A 47 -15.00 7.00 6.46
CA ASP A 47 -13.65 7.50 6.18
C ASP A 47 -12.65 7.24 7.33
N ASP A 48 -13.09 7.39 8.58
CA ASP A 48 -12.27 7.18 9.77
C ASP A 48 -11.91 5.69 9.95
N GLN A 49 -12.85 4.79 9.68
CA GLN A 49 -12.62 3.35 9.70
C GLN A 49 -11.75 2.92 8.50
N ALA A 50 -12.01 3.46 7.31
CA ALA A 50 -11.26 3.18 6.10
C ALA A 50 -9.76 3.51 6.25
N ALA A 51 -9.43 4.59 6.97
CA ALA A 51 -8.05 5.03 7.20
C ALA A 51 -7.26 4.17 8.21
N VAL A 52 -7.89 3.21 8.89
CA VAL A 52 -7.21 2.38 9.89
C VAL A 52 -6.17 1.49 9.23
N ALA A 53 -4.91 1.65 9.63
CA ALA A 53 -3.80 0.83 9.14
C ALA A 53 -3.76 -0.55 9.81
N ILE A 54 -3.73 -1.60 9.00
CA ILE A 54 -3.83 -3.00 9.47
C ILE A 54 -2.52 -3.78 9.37
N ALA A 55 -1.64 -3.38 8.45
CA ALA A 55 -0.38 -4.07 8.19
C ALA A 55 0.63 -3.14 7.50
N ARG A 56 1.90 -3.56 7.48
CA ARG A 56 2.88 -2.98 6.55
C ARG A 56 2.55 -3.43 5.13
N ALA A 57 2.74 -2.54 4.17
CA ALA A 57 2.62 -2.86 2.76
C ALA A 57 3.66 -3.92 2.34
N PRO A 58 3.39 -4.69 1.27
CA PRO A 58 4.40 -5.53 0.65
C PRO A 58 5.68 -4.75 0.31
N ARG A 59 6.79 -5.46 0.09
CA ARG A 59 7.97 -4.82 -0.51
C ARG A 59 7.61 -4.31 -1.91
N PRO A 60 8.21 -3.20 -2.40
CA PRO A 60 7.97 -2.76 -3.77
C PRO A 60 8.24 -3.87 -4.80
N GLY A 61 7.39 -3.95 -5.82
CA GLY A 61 7.40 -5.01 -6.82
C GLY A 61 6.89 -6.37 -6.34
N ARG A 62 6.18 -6.44 -5.20
CA ARG A 62 5.66 -7.68 -4.63
C ARG A 62 4.17 -7.65 -4.42
N ASP A 63 3.60 -8.85 -4.47
CA ASP A 63 2.20 -9.13 -4.25
C ASP A 63 2.04 -10.12 -3.09
N ILE A 64 0.98 -9.95 -2.30
CA ILE A 64 0.61 -10.85 -1.22
C ILE A 64 -0.88 -11.18 -1.35
N PRO A 65 -1.25 -12.46 -1.51
CA PRO A 65 -2.65 -12.87 -1.46
C PRO A 65 -3.14 -12.94 -0.01
N LEU A 66 -4.34 -12.43 0.23
CA LEU A 66 -5.05 -12.51 1.51
C LEU A 66 -6.29 -13.36 1.32
N ASP A 67 -6.49 -14.35 2.20
CA ASP A 67 -7.53 -15.37 2.06
C ASP A 67 -8.75 -15.11 2.95
N ALA A 68 -9.85 -15.82 2.66
CA ALA A 68 -11.12 -15.65 3.37
C ALA A 68 -11.00 -15.77 4.90
N PRO A 69 -10.27 -16.76 5.49
CA PRO A 69 -10.13 -16.85 6.94
C PRO A 69 -9.41 -15.64 7.55
N TRP A 70 -8.38 -15.12 6.89
CA TRP A 70 -7.68 -13.92 7.37
C TRP A 70 -8.57 -12.68 7.26
N LEU A 71 -9.26 -12.51 6.13
CA LEU A 71 -10.18 -11.39 5.89
C LEU A 71 -11.35 -11.38 6.87
N ASP A 72 -11.94 -12.55 7.18
CA ASP A 72 -13.06 -12.66 8.13
C ASP A 72 -12.61 -12.29 9.55
N ARG A 73 -11.43 -12.77 9.98
CA ARG A 73 -10.86 -12.37 11.28
C ARG A 73 -10.59 -10.87 11.34
N LEU A 74 -10.04 -10.29 10.27
CA LEU A 74 -9.77 -8.87 10.18
C LEU A 74 -11.08 -8.06 10.26
N ALA A 75 -12.08 -8.44 9.47
CA ALA A 75 -13.37 -7.76 9.46
C ALA A 75 -14.02 -7.77 10.84
N ARG A 76 -14.03 -8.92 11.52
CA ARG A 76 -14.53 -9.04 12.90
C ARG A 76 -13.74 -8.20 13.89
N ALA A 77 -12.41 -8.20 13.80
CA ALA A 77 -11.55 -7.44 14.71
C ALA A 77 -11.76 -5.92 14.59
N HIS A 78 -12.15 -5.44 13.41
CA HIS A 78 -12.36 -4.02 13.13
C HIS A 78 -13.83 -3.62 13.01
N GLY A 79 -14.78 -4.51 13.29
CA GLY A 79 -16.21 -4.22 13.20
C GLY A 79 -16.69 -3.90 11.78
N VAL A 80 -16.01 -4.43 10.76
CA VAL A 80 -16.42 -4.30 9.36
C VAL A 80 -17.56 -5.27 9.10
N ALA A 81 -18.68 -4.77 8.58
CA ALA A 81 -19.87 -5.56 8.24
C ALA A 81 -19.67 -6.37 6.94
N TRP A 82 -18.67 -7.25 6.94
CA TRP A 82 -18.32 -8.13 5.83
C TRP A 82 -18.26 -9.59 6.30
N THR A 83 -18.74 -10.50 5.46
CA THR A 83 -18.57 -11.95 5.62
C THR A 83 -18.16 -12.53 4.26
N PRO A 84 -17.29 -13.55 4.22
CA PRO A 84 -16.95 -14.21 2.98
C PRO A 84 -18.19 -14.84 2.34
N ALA A 85 -18.38 -14.60 1.04
CA ALA A 85 -19.45 -15.24 0.27
C ALA A 85 -19.21 -16.77 0.14
N ASP A 86 -17.94 -17.16 0.04
CA ASP A 86 -17.50 -18.54 0.04
C ASP A 86 -16.05 -18.66 0.58
N ARG A 87 -15.54 -19.90 0.69
CA ARG A 87 -14.19 -20.18 1.19
C ARG A 87 -13.05 -19.73 0.26
N PHE A 88 -13.35 -19.37 -0.97
CA PHE A 88 -12.39 -18.97 -2.00
C PHE A 88 -12.25 -17.45 -2.12
N ALA A 89 -13.06 -16.68 -1.39
CA ALA A 89 -12.89 -15.25 -1.29
C ALA A 89 -11.43 -14.90 -0.96
N ARG A 90 -10.84 -14.03 -1.77
CA ARG A 90 -9.45 -13.60 -1.66
C ARG A 90 -9.27 -12.25 -2.34
N ILE A 91 -8.27 -11.51 -1.89
CA ILE A 91 -7.81 -10.30 -2.55
C ILE A 91 -6.29 -10.38 -2.71
N VAL A 92 -5.77 -9.84 -3.81
CA VAL A 92 -4.32 -9.67 -3.99
C VAL A 92 -3.96 -8.23 -3.65
N VAL A 93 -3.07 -8.08 -2.67
CA VAL A 93 -2.49 -6.79 -2.32
C VAL A 93 -1.16 -6.66 -3.05
N SER A 94 -1.09 -5.73 -3.99
CA SER A 94 0.10 -5.44 -4.78
C SER A 94 0.72 -4.13 -4.33
N ARG A 95 2.04 -4.08 -4.26
CA ARG A 95 2.78 -2.82 -4.15
C ARG A 95 3.69 -2.68 -5.37
N PRO A 96 3.28 -1.95 -6.42
CA PRO A 96 4.14 -1.70 -7.56
C PRO A 96 5.43 -0.98 -7.16
N GLY A 97 6.46 -1.12 -7.98
CA GLY A 97 7.74 -0.46 -7.75
C GLY A 97 8.56 -0.32 -9.02
N HIS A 98 9.49 0.62 -9.03
CA HIS A 98 10.48 0.75 -10.09
C HIS A 98 11.56 -0.30 -9.92
N ARG A 99 11.73 -1.16 -10.93
CA ARG A 99 12.86 -2.08 -10.99
C ARG A 99 14.11 -1.33 -11.46
N ILE A 100 15.19 -1.48 -10.70
CA ILE A 100 16.55 -1.15 -11.14
C ILE A 100 17.25 -2.48 -11.39
N ASP A 101 17.38 -2.81 -12.66
CA ASP A 101 18.00 -4.06 -13.10
C ASP A 101 19.48 -3.85 -13.47
N ALA A 102 20.13 -4.97 -13.77
CA ALA A 102 21.53 -5.01 -14.18
C ALA A 102 21.82 -4.14 -15.42
N GLY A 103 20.90 -4.09 -16.40
CA GLY A 103 21.10 -3.31 -17.61
C GLY A 103 21.15 -1.81 -17.31
N ARG A 104 20.21 -1.33 -16.49
CA ARG A 104 20.19 0.08 -16.06
C ARG A 104 21.44 0.46 -15.27
N ILE A 105 22.00 -0.47 -14.51
CA ILE A 105 23.26 -0.27 -13.78
C ILE A 105 24.45 -0.21 -14.73
N ASP A 106 24.54 -1.13 -15.70
CA ASP A 106 25.60 -1.13 -16.73
C ASP A 106 25.58 0.18 -17.53
N ASP A 107 24.40 0.62 -17.99
CA ASP A 107 24.22 1.86 -18.74
C ASP A 107 24.71 3.08 -17.94
N ALA A 108 24.36 3.17 -16.66
CA ALA A 108 24.79 4.27 -15.80
C ALA A 108 26.31 4.28 -15.57
N LEU A 109 26.91 3.10 -15.41
CA LEU A 109 28.36 2.97 -15.29
C LEU A 109 29.09 3.33 -16.59
N ARG A 110 28.59 2.87 -17.74
CA ARG A 110 29.12 3.27 -19.05
C ARG A 110 29.04 4.77 -19.25
N ALA A 111 27.91 5.38 -18.93
CA ALA A 111 27.75 6.82 -19.05
C ALA A 111 28.74 7.59 -18.15
N ALA A 112 28.94 7.14 -16.91
CA ALA A 112 29.89 7.76 -15.98
C ALA A 112 31.37 7.62 -16.41
N LEU A 113 31.69 6.54 -17.14
CA LEU A 113 33.02 6.22 -17.63
C LEU A 113 33.31 6.74 -19.04
N ALA A 114 32.29 6.98 -19.87
CA ALA A 114 32.43 7.43 -21.26
C ALA A 114 33.26 8.71 -21.41
N GLY A 115 33.21 9.62 -20.43
CA GLY A 115 34.02 10.84 -20.41
C GLY A 115 35.44 10.67 -19.85
N ARG A 116 35.81 9.48 -19.36
CA ARG A 116 37.09 9.21 -18.68
C ARG A 116 37.88 8.06 -19.31
N ALA A 117 37.23 7.20 -20.08
CA ALA A 117 37.88 6.15 -20.83
C ALA A 117 38.69 6.73 -22.01
N THR A 118 39.95 6.32 -22.13
CA THR A 118 40.91 6.86 -23.12
C THR A 118 41.02 6.01 -24.40
N GLY A 119 40.15 5.01 -24.58
CA GLY A 119 40.17 4.11 -25.74
C GLY A 119 38.81 3.94 -26.41
N ASP A 120 38.83 3.47 -27.65
CA ASP A 120 37.65 3.37 -28.54
C ASP A 120 36.60 2.33 -28.08
N ARG A 121 36.94 1.47 -27.12
CA ARG A 121 36.06 0.42 -26.62
C ARG A 121 36.18 0.25 -25.11
N LEU A 122 35.06 0.49 -24.41
CA LEU A 122 34.90 0.20 -22.99
C LEU A 122 34.18 -1.13 -22.82
N ASP A 123 34.85 -2.12 -22.24
CA ASP A 123 34.25 -3.39 -21.84
C ASP A 123 34.15 -3.44 -20.31
N LEU A 124 32.94 -3.63 -19.79
CA LEU A 124 32.67 -3.68 -18.36
C LEU A 124 32.38 -5.12 -17.97
N ARG A 125 33.23 -5.67 -17.10
CA ARG A 125 33.03 -7.00 -16.55
C ARG A 125 32.80 -6.89 -15.06
N PHE A 126 31.66 -7.40 -14.61
CA PHE A 126 31.30 -7.44 -13.20
C PHE A 126 31.79 -8.73 -12.58
N ASP A 127 32.47 -8.63 -11.44
CA ASP A 127 32.76 -9.78 -10.62
C ASP A 127 31.50 -10.14 -9.83
N GLY A 128 30.71 -11.08 -10.36
CA GLY A 128 29.45 -11.53 -9.78
C GLY A 128 28.20 -10.94 -10.46
N ALA A 129 27.03 -11.26 -9.91
CA ALA A 129 25.76 -10.74 -10.41
C ALA A 129 25.56 -9.29 -9.98
N LEU A 130 25.15 -8.43 -10.92
CA LEU A 130 24.74 -7.08 -10.60
C LEU A 130 23.54 -7.09 -9.65
N PRO A 131 23.53 -6.23 -8.62
CA PRO A 131 22.44 -6.18 -7.67
C PRO A 131 21.17 -5.68 -8.36
N GLU A 132 20.05 -6.38 -8.17
CA GLU A 132 18.75 -5.88 -8.55
C GLU A 132 18.05 -5.28 -7.34
N THR A 133 17.43 -4.11 -7.52
CA THR A 133 16.65 -3.48 -6.45
C THR A 133 15.31 -2.96 -6.97
N TRP A 134 14.38 -2.79 -6.04
CA TRP A 134 13.05 -2.28 -6.29
C TRP A 134 12.83 -1.05 -5.44
N LEU A 135 12.49 0.05 -6.09
CA LEU A 135 12.17 1.32 -5.44
C LEU A 135 10.65 1.50 -5.39
N PRO A 136 10.10 2.13 -4.33
CA PRO A 136 8.73 2.60 -4.31
C PRO A 136 8.41 3.53 -5.52
N LEU A 137 7.16 3.55 -5.98
CA LEU A 137 6.75 4.40 -7.11
C LEU A 137 6.77 5.91 -6.83
N ASP A 138 6.68 6.31 -5.56
CA ASP A 138 6.80 7.71 -5.14
C ASP A 138 8.27 8.16 -5.05
N THR A 139 9.22 7.25 -5.25
CA THR A 139 10.65 7.55 -5.32
C THR A 139 11.07 7.69 -6.77
N MET A 140 11.57 8.87 -7.15
CA MET A 140 12.12 9.08 -8.48
C MET A 140 13.29 8.10 -8.72
N PRO A 141 13.24 7.23 -9.74
CA PRO A 141 14.22 6.17 -9.91
C PRO A 141 15.51 6.73 -10.55
N THR A 142 16.24 7.57 -9.83
CA THR A 142 17.55 8.05 -10.28
C THR A 142 18.65 7.07 -9.92
N LEU A 143 19.64 6.98 -10.79
CA LEU A 143 20.85 6.18 -10.57
C LEU A 143 22.05 7.08 -10.88
N ALA A 144 22.97 7.21 -9.93
CA ALA A 144 24.17 8.02 -10.06
C ALA A 144 25.38 7.22 -9.56
N VAL A 145 26.52 7.41 -10.22
CA VAL A 145 27.79 6.83 -9.80
C VAL A 145 28.50 7.85 -8.92
N GLU A 146 28.55 7.61 -7.61
CA GLU A 146 29.10 8.56 -6.64
C GLU A 146 30.63 8.51 -6.55
N THR A 147 31.22 7.32 -6.57
CA THR A 147 32.66 7.15 -6.47
C THR A 147 33.11 6.03 -7.39
N LEU A 148 34.16 6.32 -8.17
CA LEU A 148 34.88 5.37 -9.00
C LEU A 148 36.35 5.45 -8.57
N THR A 149 36.86 4.35 -8.03
CA THR A 149 38.27 4.22 -7.65
C THR A 149 38.88 3.13 -8.52
N TYR A 150 39.95 3.47 -9.23
CA TYR A 150 40.66 2.59 -10.17
C TYR A 150 42.16 2.90 -10.14
#